data_AF-A0A939A4W4-F1
#
_entry.id   AF-A0A939A4W4-F1
#
_cell.length_a   1.000
_cell.length_b   1.000
_cell.length_c   1.000
_cell.angle_alpha   90.00
_cell.angle_beta   90.00
_cell.angle_gamma   90.00
#
_symmetry.space_group_name_H-M   'P 1'
#
loop_
_entity.id
_entity.type
_entity.pdbx_description
1 polymer ?
#
loop_
_entity_poly.entity_id
_entity_poly.type
_entity_poly.pdbx_seq_one_letter_code
_entity_poly.pdbx_strand_id
1 'polypeptide(L)'
;MFHSRWPLAVTLGAAAFAICSAHAADRQPWKAIAVDCFATFGAPDKADEAKLLTCADGFAAEAVLEALTAADKANAEKGLRWLYDKGSDKSAKVARLGLQRLGINLPFRAARPVDKGAMAQPERQKYDPPEAKDADKKAAEKFYKDGVALLKKKKWKDGVAVLLKGLEKDGRSEKILYNLGCGECNFEGDKKACWTHLQYLSDLGTDYAAELLIKARTDGDYETVREDSEFKRLTGYMRVQVINTVGDVGDPGVDNILKLFDKLGHKKPDKRDDESSPQPSPTIQFKAYTKAQVAVIAELLNDQNTKLEPIDNAASKYDMVIRWGTQIDDKGKPINLGPDTADEAMAKARQKQNKALQQPEQAIGKVNKVLDTPNRVISEAGKMKDRVLGVGDKAKGAVDKVKDIGSIGD
;
A
#
# COMPACT_ATOMS: atom_id res chain seq x y z
N MET A 1 71.78 24.66 2.63
CA MET A 1 71.98 25.42 3.88
C MET A 1 70.62 25.79 4.44
N PHE A 2 70.38 25.45 5.71
CA PHE A 2 69.27 25.87 6.61
C PHE A 2 67.81 25.65 6.13
N HIS A 3 67.14 24.61 6.63
CA HIS A 3 66.26 24.62 7.81
C HIS A 3 64.91 25.32 7.58
N SER A 4 63.84 24.51 7.48
CA SER A 4 62.57 24.79 8.17
C SER A 4 61.67 23.55 8.17
N ARG A 5 61.74 22.80 9.26
CA ARG A 5 60.68 21.88 9.72
C ARG A 5 59.57 22.72 10.35
N TRP A 6 58.31 22.52 9.96
CA TRP A 6 57.15 22.79 10.80
C TRP A 6 56.11 21.67 10.61
N PRO A 7 55.63 21.05 11.70
CA PRO A 7 54.56 20.06 11.65
C PRO A 7 53.21 20.75 11.70
N LEU A 8 52.30 20.40 10.78
CA LEU A 8 50.89 20.76 10.91
C LEU A 8 50.25 19.77 11.89
N ALA A 9 50.03 20.26 13.11
CA ALA A 9 49.25 19.61 14.13
C ALA A 9 47.79 19.47 13.66
N VAL A 10 47.32 18.23 13.59
CA VAL A 10 45.90 17.89 13.43
C VAL A 10 45.26 18.02 14.81
N THR A 11 44.63 19.17 15.08
CA THR A 11 43.72 19.34 16.20
C THR A 11 42.39 18.67 15.87
N LEU A 12 42.07 17.59 16.58
CA LEU A 12 40.74 16.99 16.64
C LEU A 12 39.75 18.04 17.18
N GLY A 13 38.98 18.65 16.28
CA GLY A 13 37.76 19.37 16.62
C GLY A 13 36.62 18.39 16.84
N ALA A 14 36.45 17.95 18.08
CA ALA A 14 35.20 17.32 18.53
C ALA A 14 34.15 18.43 18.70
N ALA A 15 33.29 18.62 17.70
CA ALA A 15 32.11 19.46 17.84
C ALA A 15 30.95 18.93 16.99
N ALA A 16 29.88 18.60 17.70
CA ALA A 16 28.48 18.67 17.27
C ALA A 16 28.02 17.78 16.10
N PHE A 17 27.55 16.57 16.44
CA PHE A 17 26.33 16.01 15.84
C PHE A 17 25.54 15.27 16.92
N ALA A 18 24.81 16.04 17.72
CA ALA A 18 23.84 15.52 18.68
C ALA A 18 22.53 16.31 18.55
N ILE A 19 21.96 16.37 17.34
CA ILE A 19 20.56 16.76 17.14
C ILE A 19 20.05 15.99 15.92
N CYS A 20 19.27 14.94 16.17
CA CYS A 20 18.12 14.47 15.37
C CYS A 20 17.70 13.07 15.85
N SER A 21 17.32 12.95 17.12
CA SER A 21 16.47 11.87 17.63
C SER A 21 15.20 12.51 18.17
N ALA A 22 14.30 12.90 17.29
CA ALA A 22 12.95 13.27 17.68
C ALA A 22 12.01 12.88 16.54
N HIS A 23 10.91 12.22 16.91
CA HIS A 23 9.81 11.71 16.07
C HIS A 23 9.89 10.26 15.58
N ALA A 24 10.59 9.37 16.29
CA ALA A 24 9.87 8.16 16.68
C ALA A 24 8.69 8.66 17.52
N ALA A 25 7.45 8.30 17.21
CA ALA A 25 6.41 8.40 18.22
C ALA A 25 6.94 7.58 19.40
N ASP A 26 7.38 8.28 20.45
CA ASP A 26 8.02 7.69 21.62
C ASP A 26 7.08 6.59 22.10
N ARG A 27 7.38 5.33 21.77
CA ARG A 27 6.88 4.22 22.55
C ARG A 27 7.61 4.37 23.87
N GLN A 28 7.06 5.23 24.73
CA GLN A 28 7.48 5.27 26.10
C GLN A 28 7.30 3.83 26.60
N PRO A 29 8.38 3.18 27.07
CA PRO A 29 8.31 1.79 27.51
C PRO A 29 7.14 1.68 28.49
N TRP A 30 6.35 0.62 28.43
CA TRP A 30 5.11 0.49 29.22
C TRP A 30 5.23 1.01 30.66
N LYS A 31 6.36 0.76 31.33
CA LYS A 31 6.69 1.28 32.66
C LYS A 31 6.52 2.80 32.84
N ALA A 32 6.85 3.59 31.82
CA ALA A 32 6.76 5.05 31.84
C ALA A 32 5.31 5.57 31.72
N ILE A 33 4.42 4.81 31.08
CA ILE A 33 3.01 5.20 30.86
C ILE A 33 2.01 4.39 31.67
N ALA A 34 2.46 3.36 32.39
CA ALA A 34 1.58 2.39 33.07
C ALA A 34 0.63 3.07 34.06
N VAL A 35 1.13 4.01 34.87
CA VAL A 35 0.33 4.73 35.88
C VAL A 35 -0.83 5.49 35.21
N ASP A 36 -0.52 6.27 34.18
CA ASP A 36 -1.51 7.02 33.42
C ASP A 36 -2.50 6.10 32.68
N CYS A 37 -2.01 4.97 32.19
CA CYS A 37 -2.85 3.99 31.51
C CYS A 37 -3.78 3.25 32.46
N PHE A 38 -3.36 2.89 33.68
CA PHE A 38 -4.27 2.31 34.66
C PHE A 38 -5.32 3.31 35.15
N ALA A 39 -4.95 4.59 35.31
CA ALA A 39 -5.94 5.64 35.58
C ALA A 39 -6.96 5.77 34.43
N THR A 40 -6.48 5.72 33.18
CA THR A 40 -7.32 5.76 31.98
C THR A 40 -8.25 4.54 31.91
N PHE A 41 -7.74 3.33 32.19
CA PHE A 41 -8.54 2.11 32.23
C PHE A 41 -9.54 2.06 33.41
N GLY A 42 -9.23 2.71 34.53
CA GLY A 42 -10.13 2.82 35.68
C GLY A 42 -11.37 3.68 35.41
N ALA A 43 -11.32 4.58 34.44
CA ALA A 43 -12.43 5.45 34.03
C ALA A 43 -12.58 5.53 32.49
N PRO A 44 -12.85 4.40 31.82
CA PRO A 44 -12.77 4.33 30.36
C PRO A 44 -13.89 5.10 29.66
N ASP A 45 -15.03 5.28 30.32
CA ASP A 45 -16.14 6.11 29.85
C ASP A 45 -15.83 7.62 29.80
N LYS A 46 -14.75 8.05 30.48
CA LYS A 46 -14.30 9.44 30.53
C LYS A 46 -13.08 9.71 29.66
N ALA A 47 -12.50 8.67 29.06
CA ALA A 47 -11.29 8.77 28.27
C ALA A 47 -11.60 8.80 26.78
N ASP A 48 -10.78 9.53 26.02
CA ASP A 48 -10.80 9.46 24.56
C ASP A 48 -10.42 8.06 24.07
N GLU A 49 -11.11 7.56 23.04
CA GLU A 49 -10.88 6.21 22.51
C GLU A 49 -9.43 6.03 22.03
N ALA A 50 -8.81 7.03 21.41
CA ALA A 50 -7.44 6.92 20.92
C ALA A 50 -6.44 6.80 22.07
N LYS A 51 -6.68 7.49 23.19
CA LYS A 51 -5.87 7.35 24.41
C LYS A 51 -6.03 5.95 25.01
N LEU A 52 -7.27 5.48 25.14
CA LEU A 52 -7.55 4.12 25.60
C LEU A 52 -6.91 3.06 24.70
N LEU A 53 -6.99 3.23 23.38
CA LEU A 53 -6.38 2.33 22.41
C LEU A 53 -4.86 2.30 22.54
N THR A 54 -4.22 3.46 22.72
CA THR A 54 -2.77 3.54 22.95
C THR A 54 -2.37 2.78 24.22
N CYS A 55 -3.13 2.95 25.31
CA CYS A 55 -2.91 2.21 26.54
C CYS A 55 -3.17 0.71 26.40
N ALA A 56 -4.21 0.31 25.66
CA ALA A 56 -4.52 -1.08 25.38
C ALA A 56 -3.44 -1.77 24.54
N ASP A 57 -2.89 -1.07 23.55
CA ASP A 57 -1.81 -1.57 22.70
C ASP A 57 -0.51 -1.74 23.51
N GLY A 58 -0.14 -0.73 24.30
CA GLY A 58 1.01 -0.82 25.22
C GLY A 58 0.85 -1.94 26.25
N PHE A 59 -0.34 -2.08 26.84
CA PHE A 59 -0.63 -3.17 27.78
C PHE A 59 -0.51 -4.54 27.09
N ALA A 60 -1.14 -4.70 25.93
CA ALA A 60 -1.15 -5.95 25.19
C ALA A 60 0.24 -6.34 24.68
N ALA A 61 1.11 -5.39 24.38
CA ALA A 61 2.48 -5.64 23.92
C ALA A 61 3.46 -5.91 25.07
N GLU A 62 3.44 -5.09 26.13
CA GLU A 62 4.61 -4.94 27.01
C GLU A 62 4.34 -5.15 28.51
N ALA A 63 3.08 -5.26 28.96
CA ALA A 63 2.79 -5.41 30.38
C ALA A 63 3.37 -6.73 30.95
N VAL A 64 3.94 -6.69 32.15
CA VAL A 64 4.41 -7.90 32.87
C VAL A 64 3.36 -8.25 33.92
N LEU A 65 2.59 -9.32 33.69
CA LEU A 65 1.36 -9.63 34.43
C LEU A 65 1.60 -10.00 35.90
N GLU A 66 2.76 -10.56 36.18
CA GLU A 66 3.23 -10.95 37.50
C GLU A 66 3.54 -9.72 38.37
N ALA A 67 3.86 -8.58 37.74
CA ALA A 67 4.18 -7.33 38.40
C ALA A 67 2.94 -6.45 38.67
N LEU A 68 1.76 -6.85 38.19
CA LEU A 68 0.53 -6.06 38.33
C LEU A 68 -0.16 -6.34 39.66
N THR A 69 -0.58 -5.29 40.35
CA THR A 69 -1.43 -5.43 41.54
C THR A 69 -2.84 -5.91 41.15
N ALA A 70 -3.62 -6.36 42.13
CA ALA A 70 -5.02 -6.70 41.89
C ALA A 70 -5.83 -5.51 41.35
N ALA A 71 -5.54 -4.29 41.83
CA ALA A 71 -6.20 -3.07 41.37
C ALA A 71 -5.83 -2.75 39.90
N ASP A 72 -4.57 -2.94 39.51
CA ASP A 72 -4.12 -2.73 38.13
C ASP A 72 -4.80 -3.69 37.15
N LYS A 73 -4.89 -4.97 37.53
CA LYS A 73 -5.59 -6.00 36.75
C LYS A 73 -7.07 -5.67 36.59
N ALA A 74 -7.73 -5.25 37.67
CA ALA A 74 -9.14 -4.86 37.65
C ALA A 74 -9.36 -3.62 36.76
N ASN A 75 -8.49 -2.61 36.85
CA ASN A 75 -8.55 -1.43 36.00
C ASN A 75 -8.35 -1.82 34.52
N ALA A 76 -7.27 -2.54 34.19
CA ALA A 76 -7.01 -3.00 32.82
C ALA A 76 -8.19 -3.80 32.25
N GLU A 77 -8.74 -4.76 33.00
CA GLU A 77 -9.92 -5.51 32.57
C GLU A 77 -11.08 -4.57 32.26
N LYS A 78 -11.39 -3.61 33.15
CA LYS A 78 -12.47 -2.64 32.97
C LYS A 78 -12.29 -1.83 31.68
N GLY A 79 -11.10 -1.27 31.48
CA GLY A 79 -10.79 -0.46 30.29
C GLY A 79 -10.81 -1.25 28.99
N LEU A 80 -10.24 -2.46 29.01
CA LEU A 80 -10.22 -3.34 27.85
C LEU A 80 -11.62 -3.87 27.52
N ARG A 81 -12.43 -4.25 28.50
CA ARG A 81 -13.84 -4.62 28.26
C ARG A 81 -14.63 -3.48 27.66
N TRP A 82 -14.42 -2.25 28.16
CA TRP A 82 -15.06 -1.07 27.58
C TRP A 82 -14.65 -0.88 26.10
N LEU A 83 -13.36 -0.96 25.76
CA LEU A 83 -12.91 -0.88 24.36
C LEU A 83 -13.46 -2.01 23.50
N TYR A 84 -13.54 -3.23 24.05
CA TYR A 84 -14.13 -4.38 23.38
C TYR A 84 -15.62 -4.19 23.13
N ASP A 85 -16.37 -3.64 24.08
CA ASP A 85 -17.83 -3.50 23.99
C ASP A 85 -18.27 -2.23 23.28
N LYS A 86 -17.49 -1.14 23.39
CA LYS A 86 -17.86 0.23 22.98
C LYS A 86 -16.94 0.83 21.92
N GLY A 87 -15.65 0.49 21.90
CA GLY A 87 -14.71 0.99 20.90
C GLY A 87 -14.96 0.51 19.46
N SER A 88 -14.22 1.11 18.53
CA SER A 88 -14.12 0.70 17.12
C SER A 88 -13.70 -0.77 16.98
N ASP A 89 -13.87 -1.35 15.78
CA ASP A 89 -13.48 -2.75 15.55
C ASP A 89 -11.97 -2.97 15.74
N LYS A 90 -11.14 -1.97 15.40
CA LYS A 90 -9.70 -1.95 15.71
C LYS A 90 -9.46 -1.98 17.22
N SER A 91 -10.13 -1.10 17.96
CA SER A 91 -10.00 -1.04 19.42
C SER A 91 -10.46 -2.33 20.10
N ALA A 92 -11.56 -2.92 19.64
CA ALA A 92 -12.06 -4.18 20.17
C ALA A 92 -11.09 -5.34 19.92
N LYS A 93 -10.41 -5.36 18.77
CA LYS A 93 -9.36 -6.33 18.45
C LYS A 93 -8.17 -6.23 19.42
N VAL A 94 -7.63 -5.03 19.62
CA VAL A 94 -6.52 -4.80 20.55
C VAL A 94 -6.94 -5.14 21.98
N ALA A 95 -8.13 -4.70 22.37
CA ALA A 95 -8.67 -4.97 23.70
C ALA A 95 -8.83 -6.47 23.99
N ARG A 96 -9.26 -7.26 23.00
CA ARG A 96 -9.37 -8.71 23.14
C ARG A 96 -8.02 -9.38 23.40
N LEU A 97 -6.95 -8.94 22.73
CA LEU A 97 -5.60 -9.44 22.98
C LEU A 97 -5.16 -9.12 24.41
N GLY A 98 -5.40 -7.89 24.88
CA GLY A 98 -5.14 -7.52 26.28
C GLY A 98 -5.92 -8.36 27.29
N LEU A 99 -7.21 -8.62 27.03
CA LEU A 99 -8.05 -9.46 27.89
C LEU A 99 -7.60 -10.92 27.90
N GLN A 100 -7.16 -11.45 26.76
CA GLN A 100 -6.60 -12.80 26.68
C GLN A 100 -5.35 -12.95 27.56
N ARG A 101 -4.50 -11.91 27.63
CA ARG A 101 -3.34 -11.89 28.54
C ARG A 101 -3.77 -11.95 30.01
N LEU A 102 -4.90 -11.35 30.36
CA LEU A 102 -5.51 -11.46 31.69
C LEU A 102 -6.22 -12.80 31.94
N GLY A 103 -6.15 -13.76 31.01
CA GLY A 103 -6.85 -15.05 31.10
C GLY A 103 -8.32 -14.99 30.70
N ILE A 104 -8.79 -13.88 30.13
CA ILE A 104 -10.18 -13.65 29.74
C ILE A 104 -10.32 -13.86 28.24
N ASN A 105 -10.88 -14.99 27.86
CA ASN A 105 -11.15 -15.30 26.46
C ASN A 105 -12.54 -14.81 26.06
N LEU A 106 -12.58 -13.80 25.19
CA LEU A 106 -13.83 -13.34 24.57
C LEU A 106 -13.95 -13.85 23.13
N PRO A 107 -15.18 -14.10 22.64
CA PRO A 107 -15.40 -14.45 21.24
C PRO A 107 -14.92 -13.32 20.32
N PHE A 108 -14.84 -13.61 19.01
CA PHE A 108 -14.73 -12.53 18.04
C PHE A 108 -16.03 -11.72 18.05
N ARG A 109 -15.91 -10.40 18.24
CA ARG A 109 -17.05 -9.50 18.03
C ARG A 109 -17.40 -9.53 16.55
N ALA A 110 -18.67 -9.76 16.22
CA ALA A 110 -19.14 -9.48 14.86
C ALA A 110 -18.81 -8.02 14.57
N ALA A 111 -18.19 -7.75 13.42
CA ALA A 111 -17.93 -6.37 13.00
C ALA A 111 -19.24 -5.60 13.14
N ARG A 112 -19.20 -4.48 13.87
CA ARG A 112 -20.42 -3.66 13.91
C ARG A 112 -20.75 -3.30 12.48
N PRO A 113 -22.03 -3.29 12.07
CA PRO A 113 -22.38 -2.63 10.82
C PRO A 113 -21.77 -1.24 10.92
N VAL A 114 -20.75 -0.99 10.10
CA VAL A 114 -20.13 0.32 10.02
C VAL A 114 -21.31 1.23 9.74
N ASP A 115 -21.63 2.12 10.68
CA ASP A 115 -22.64 3.13 10.41
C ASP A 115 -22.22 3.73 9.09
N LYS A 116 -23.07 3.61 8.07
CA LYS A 116 -22.78 4.11 6.71
C LYS A 116 -22.52 5.63 6.72
N GLY A 117 -22.62 6.28 7.88
CA GLY A 117 -22.24 7.66 8.18
C GLY A 117 -20.77 7.88 8.58
N ALA A 118 -19.92 6.85 8.72
CA ALA A 118 -18.48 7.07 8.52
C ALA A 118 -18.31 7.39 7.05
N MET A 119 -18.46 8.68 6.71
CA MET A 119 -18.53 9.20 5.35
C MET A 119 -17.55 8.42 4.48
N ALA A 120 -18.07 7.52 3.65
CA ALA A 120 -17.32 6.99 2.54
C ALA A 120 -16.73 8.24 1.88
N GLN A 121 -15.41 8.34 1.83
CA GLN A 121 -14.79 9.51 1.21
C GLN A 121 -15.50 9.71 -0.12
N PRO A 122 -16.03 10.92 -0.39
CA PRO A 122 -16.86 11.13 -1.58
C PRO A 122 -16.09 10.58 -2.76
N GLU A 123 -16.72 9.61 -3.43
CA GLU A 123 -16.09 8.92 -4.56
C GLU A 123 -15.66 10.01 -5.54
N ARG A 124 -14.36 10.11 -5.77
CA ARG A 124 -13.82 11.20 -6.58
C ARG A 124 -14.47 11.11 -7.96
N GLN A 125 -14.96 12.23 -8.48
CA GLN A 125 -15.42 12.29 -9.86
C GLN A 125 -14.32 11.77 -10.79
N LYS A 126 -14.65 10.76 -11.58
CA LYS A 126 -13.74 10.11 -12.50
C LYS A 126 -13.60 10.94 -13.77
N TYR A 127 -12.38 11.09 -14.27
CA TYR A 127 -12.15 11.72 -15.57
C TYR A 127 -12.59 10.79 -16.70
N ASP A 128 -13.67 11.17 -17.38
CA ASP A 128 -14.24 10.42 -18.51
C ASP A 128 -14.82 11.38 -19.55
N PRO A 129 -13.96 12.10 -20.30
CA PRO A 129 -14.43 12.99 -21.35
C PRO A 129 -15.05 12.19 -22.51
N PRO A 130 -15.98 12.79 -23.26
CA PRO A 130 -16.62 12.13 -24.40
C PRO A 130 -15.58 11.81 -25.48
N GLU A 131 -15.89 10.80 -26.30
CA GLU A 131 -15.04 10.46 -27.43
C GLU A 131 -15.02 11.58 -28.48
N ALA A 132 -13.82 12.00 -28.88
CA ALA A 132 -13.62 13.02 -29.91
C ALA A 132 -13.93 12.47 -31.32
N LYS A 133 -14.38 13.36 -32.21
CA LYS A 133 -14.57 13.04 -33.64
C LYS A 133 -13.21 12.83 -34.31
N ASP A 134 -13.18 12.09 -35.42
CA ASP A 134 -11.93 11.82 -36.16
C ASP A 134 -11.17 13.07 -36.59
N ALA A 135 -11.89 14.14 -36.95
CA ALA A 135 -11.28 15.43 -37.28
C ALA A 135 -10.54 16.04 -36.08
N ASP A 136 -11.13 15.95 -34.89
CA ASP A 136 -10.54 16.46 -33.65
C ASP A 136 -9.38 15.58 -33.19
N LYS A 137 -9.48 14.25 -33.31
CA LYS A 137 -8.37 13.31 -33.07
C LYS A 137 -7.16 13.63 -33.95
N LYS A 138 -7.38 13.89 -35.25
CA LYS A 138 -6.32 14.31 -36.19
C LYS A 138 -5.71 15.66 -35.81
N ALA A 139 -6.53 16.62 -35.38
CA ALA A 139 -6.05 17.91 -34.91
C ALA A 139 -5.22 17.77 -33.62
N ALA A 140 -5.69 16.97 -32.65
CA ALA A 140 -4.98 16.66 -31.41
C ALA A 140 -3.62 16.03 -31.68
N GLU A 141 -3.51 15.10 -32.62
CA GLU A 141 -2.24 14.47 -33.01
C GLU A 141 -1.22 15.48 -33.57
N LYS A 142 -1.66 16.55 -34.24
CA LYS A 142 -0.77 17.64 -34.67
C LYS A 142 -0.22 18.40 -33.46
N PHE A 143 -1.09 18.82 -32.53
CA PHE A 143 -0.67 19.47 -31.29
C PHE A 143 0.23 18.57 -30.44
N TYR A 144 -0.04 17.26 -30.39
CA TYR A 144 0.82 16.29 -29.72
C TYR A 144 2.26 16.33 -30.25
N LYS A 145 2.43 16.24 -31.58
CA LYS A 145 3.76 16.26 -32.20
C LYS A 145 4.51 17.57 -31.92
N ASP A 146 3.82 18.70 -32.07
CA ASP A 146 4.39 20.03 -31.84
C ASP A 146 4.77 20.22 -30.36
N GLY A 147 3.89 19.81 -29.44
CA GLY A 147 4.11 19.89 -28.00
C GLY A 147 5.29 19.03 -27.54
N VAL A 148 5.35 17.77 -27.98
CA VAL A 148 6.48 16.87 -27.67
C VAL A 148 7.80 17.41 -28.23
N ALA A 149 7.79 18.01 -29.42
CA ALA A 149 9.00 18.63 -29.98
C ALA A 149 9.53 19.79 -29.12
N LEU A 150 8.65 20.53 -28.44
CA LEU A 150 9.01 21.57 -27.48
C LEU A 150 9.51 20.99 -26.16
N LEU A 151 8.84 19.96 -25.61
CA LEU A 151 9.28 19.27 -24.39
C LEU A 151 10.68 18.68 -24.55
N LYS A 152 10.99 18.05 -25.70
CA LYS A 152 12.34 17.54 -26.01
C LYS A 152 13.43 18.62 -26.02
N LYS A 153 13.05 19.87 -26.29
CA LYS A 153 13.95 21.04 -26.23
C LYS A 153 13.98 21.69 -24.84
N LYS A 154 13.40 21.01 -23.82
CA LYS A 154 13.21 21.50 -22.44
C LYS A 154 12.43 22.81 -22.36
N LYS A 155 11.62 23.13 -23.38
CA LYS A 155 10.70 24.27 -23.37
C LYS A 155 9.39 23.83 -22.71
N TRP A 156 9.45 23.52 -21.41
CA TRP A 156 8.37 22.86 -20.67
C TRP A 156 7.06 23.63 -20.75
N LYS A 157 7.09 24.94 -20.42
CA LYS A 157 5.91 25.82 -20.46
C LYS A 157 5.24 25.85 -21.82
N ASP A 158 6.03 26.04 -22.89
CA ASP A 158 5.51 26.12 -24.25
C ASP A 158 4.95 24.76 -24.71
N GLY A 159 5.65 23.68 -24.39
CA GLY A 159 5.20 22.32 -24.72
C GLY A 159 3.89 21.96 -24.04
N VAL A 160 3.77 22.24 -22.73
CA VAL A 160 2.52 22.05 -21.97
C VAL A 160 1.39 22.88 -22.58
N ALA A 161 1.61 24.15 -22.88
CA ALA A 161 0.59 25.00 -23.49
C ALA A 161 0.09 24.48 -24.86
N VAL A 162 0.98 23.89 -25.66
CA VAL A 162 0.61 23.28 -26.94
C VAL A 162 -0.14 21.95 -26.72
N LEU A 163 0.28 21.14 -25.76
CA LEU A 163 -0.38 19.89 -25.44
C LEU A 163 -1.79 20.09 -24.86
N LEU A 164 -2.01 21.11 -24.04
CA LEU A 164 -3.35 21.45 -23.52
C LEU A 164 -4.33 21.78 -24.65
N LYS A 165 -3.90 22.50 -25.69
CA LYS A 165 -4.72 22.73 -26.89
C LYS A 165 -5.07 21.43 -27.62
N GLY A 166 -4.16 20.45 -27.60
CA GLY A 166 -4.44 19.12 -28.12
C GLY A 166 -5.45 18.36 -27.26
N LEU A 167 -5.36 18.47 -25.93
CA LEU A 167 -6.31 17.85 -25.00
C LEU A 167 -7.72 18.45 -25.11
N GLU A 168 -7.83 19.76 -25.41
CA GLU A 168 -9.12 20.40 -25.73
C GLU A 168 -9.79 19.81 -26.98
N LYS A 169 -9.02 19.23 -27.91
CA LYS A 169 -9.54 18.55 -29.10
C LYS A 169 -9.87 17.10 -28.82
N ASP A 170 -8.99 16.39 -28.13
CA ASP A 170 -9.19 15.01 -27.74
C ASP A 170 -8.83 14.81 -26.27
N GLY A 171 -9.83 14.97 -25.40
CA GLY A 171 -9.67 14.79 -23.95
C GLY A 171 -9.28 13.36 -23.56
N ARG A 172 -9.49 12.37 -24.45
CA ARG A 172 -9.12 10.98 -24.20
C ARG A 172 -7.72 10.63 -24.72
N SER A 173 -6.97 11.60 -25.25
CA SER A 173 -5.65 11.34 -25.82
C SER A 173 -4.63 10.98 -24.75
N GLU A 174 -4.44 9.68 -24.53
CA GLU A 174 -3.50 9.11 -23.56
C GLU A 174 -2.06 9.56 -23.79
N LYS A 175 -1.66 9.73 -25.06
CA LYS A 175 -0.35 10.28 -25.42
C LYS A 175 -0.17 11.71 -24.92
N ILE A 176 -1.20 12.55 -25.08
CA ILE A 176 -1.16 13.94 -24.63
C ILE A 176 -1.14 13.99 -23.11
N LEU A 177 -2.03 13.26 -22.43
CA LEU A 177 -2.08 13.20 -20.97
C LEU A 177 -0.74 12.77 -20.35
N TYR A 178 -0.09 11.75 -20.92
CA TYR A 178 1.24 11.31 -20.45
C TYR A 178 2.28 12.43 -20.58
N ASN A 179 2.36 13.06 -21.76
CA ASN A 179 3.36 14.08 -22.02
C ASN A 179 3.05 15.41 -21.30
N LEU A 180 1.78 15.69 -20.98
CA LEU A 180 1.41 16.76 -20.06
C LEU A 180 1.99 16.48 -18.67
N GLY A 181 1.81 15.25 -18.17
CA GLY A 181 2.47 14.82 -16.94
C GLY A 181 3.99 15.04 -16.98
N CYS A 182 4.67 14.59 -18.04
CA CYS A 182 6.12 14.84 -18.21
C CYS A 182 6.47 16.33 -18.16
N GLY A 183 5.75 17.16 -18.94
CA GLY A 183 6.01 18.59 -19.03
C GLY A 183 5.75 19.34 -17.72
N GLU A 184 4.65 19.06 -17.04
CA GLU A 184 4.25 19.73 -15.79
C GLU A 184 5.13 19.32 -14.62
N CYS A 185 5.59 18.06 -14.56
CA CYS A 185 6.55 17.63 -13.55
C CYS A 185 7.90 18.35 -13.63
N ASN A 186 8.27 18.87 -14.81
CA ASN A 186 9.51 19.61 -15.04
C ASN A 186 9.30 21.13 -15.15
N PHE A 187 8.05 21.60 -15.12
CA PHE A 187 7.71 23.01 -15.06
C PHE A 187 7.67 23.46 -13.59
N GLU A 188 8.41 24.51 -13.24
CA GLU A 188 8.55 24.95 -11.84
C GLU A 188 7.19 25.18 -11.17
N GLY A 189 6.95 24.44 -10.07
CA GLY A 189 5.87 24.72 -9.13
C GLY A 189 4.55 23.97 -9.31
N ASP A 190 4.40 23.09 -10.31
CA ASP A 190 3.10 22.44 -10.59
C ASP A 190 3.09 20.90 -10.54
N LYS A 191 3.63 20.34 -9.46
CA LYS A 191 3.54 18.89 -9.17
C LYS A 191 2.09 18.40 -9.14
N LYS A 192 1.16 19.24 -8.70
CA LYS A 192 -0.25 18.90 -8.58
C LYS A 192 -0.91 18.68 -9.95
N ALA A 193 -0.63 19.54 -10.94
CA ALA A 193 -1.10 19.32 -12.29
C ALA A 193 -0.50 18.03 -12.88
N CYS A 194 0.80 17.78 -12.66
CA CYS A 194 1.43 16.53 -13.09
C CYS A 194 0.70 15.29 -12.57
N TRP A 195 0.40 15.25 -11.26
CA TRP A 195 -0.39 14.16 -10.68
C TRP A 195 -1.82 14.10 -11.23
N THR A 196 -2.43 15.25 -11.53
CA THR A 196 -3.77 15.33 -12.11
C THR A 196 -3.82 14.64 -13.47
N HIS A 197 -2.85 14.89 -14.35
CA HIS A 197 -2.81 14.24 -15.67
C HIS A 197 -2.46 12.75 -15.60
N LEU A 198 -1.58 12.33 -14.69
CA LEU A 198 -1.35 10.90 -14.41
C LEU A 198 -2.62 10.23 -13.85
N GLN A 199 -3.39 10.95 -13.05
CA GLN A 199 -4.65 10.46 -12.53
C GLN A 199 -5.72 10.36 -13.62
N TYR A 200 -5.78 11.31 -14.57
CA TYR A 200 -6.64 11.21 -15.74
C TYR A 200 -6.30 9.97 -16.59
N LEU A 201 -5.02 9.64 -16.75
CA LEU A 201 -4.62 8.37 -17.39
C LEU A 201 -5.15 7.14 -16.63
N SER A 202 -4.94 7.10 -15.31
CA SER A 202 -5.48 6.02 -14.46
C SER A 202 -7.00 5.88 -14.61
N ASP A 203 -7.71 7.00 -14.70
CA ASP A 203 -9.15 7.04 -14.86
C ASP A 203 -9.63 6.49 -16.21
N LEU A 204 -8.95 6.81 -17.32
CA LEU A 204 -9.33 6.29 -18.64
C LEU A 204 -9.42 4.76 -18.66
N GLY A 205 -8.66 4.08 -17.81
CA GLY A 205 -8.94 2.69 -17.49
C GLY A 205 -8.58 1.72 -18.62
N THR A 206 -7.77 2.13 -19.60
CA THR A 206 -7.37 1.27 -20.73
C THR A 206 -6.05 0.56 -20.42
N ASP A 207 -5.72 -0.46 -21.23
CA ASP A 207 -4.41 -1.11 -21.15
C ASP A 207 -3.27 -0.17 -21.59
N TYR A 208 -3.51 0.70 -22.58
CA TYR A 208 -2.48 1.63 -23.06
C TYR A 208 -2.15 2.70 -22.02
N ALA A 209 -3.16 3.26 -21.33
CA ALA A 209 -2.92 4.14 -20.19
C ALA A 209 -2.15 3.44 -19.07
N ALA A 210 -2.46 2.18 -18.76
CA ALA A 210 -1.74 1.41 -17.74
C ALA A 210 -0.26 1.21 -18.13
N GLU A 211 0.04 0.90 -19.39
CA GLU A 211 1.43 0.80 -19.89
C GLU A 211 2.18 2.13 -19.79
N LEU A 212 1.49 3.26 -20.04
CA LEU A 212 2.08 4.59 -19.84
C LEU A 212 2.38 4.87 -18.36
N LEU A 213 1.50 4.49 -17.43
CA LEU A 213 1.75 4.59 -15.99
C LEU A 213 2.91 3.69 -15.53
N ILE A 214 3.05 2.49 -16.11
CA ILE A 214 4.21 1.61 -15.89
C ILE A 214 5.49 2.27 -16.41
N LYS A 215 5.47 2.83 -17.62
CA LYS A 215 6.60 3.54 -18.21
C LYS A 215 7.08 4.70 -17.30
N ALA A 216 6.14 5.47 -16.73
CA ALA A 216 6.45 6.59 -15.85
C ALA A 216 7.37 6.22 -14.67
N ARG A 217 7.32 4.97 -14.19
CA ARG A 217 8.15 4.47 -13.07
C ARG A 217 9.65 4.60 -13.31
N THR A 218 10.08 4.55 -14.57
CA THR A 218 11.50 4.59 -14.98
C THR A 218 11.84 5.77 -15.88
N ASP A 219 10.84 6.50 -16.37
CA ASP A 219 11.04 7.69 -17.19
C ASP A 219 11.73 8.80 -16.37
N GLY A 220 12.80 9.36 -16.94
CA GLY A 220 13.64 10.37 -16.31
C GLY A 220 12.90 11.70 -16.09
N ASP A 221 11.87 11.97 -16.89
CA ASP A 221 11.06 13.18 -16.75
C ASP A 221 10.28 13.22 -15.42
N TYR A 222 10.11 12.07 -14.73
CA TYR A 222 9.43 12.01 -13.43
C TYR A 222 10.39 11.90 -12.24
N GLU A 223 11.71 11.99 -12.42
CA GLU A 223 12.68 11.76 -11.34
C GLU A 223 12.43 12.65 -10.10
N THR A 224 12.07 13.91 -10.31
CA THR A 224 11.86 14.93 -9.26
C THR A 224 10.60 14.72 -8.41
N VAL A 225 9.65 13.91 -8.89
CA VAL A 225 8.40 13.59 -8.20
C VAL A 225 8.30 12.11 -7.81
N ARG A 226 9.28 11.30 -8.21
CA ARG A 226 9.21 9.84 -8.09
C ARG A 226 9.06 9.37 -6.64
N GLU A 227 9.60 10.14 -5.70
CA GLU A 227 9.52 9.84 -4.27
C GLU A 227 8.22 10.32 -3.60
N ASP A 228 7.41 11.11 -4.30
CA ASP A 228 6.14 11.62 -3.79
C ASP A 228 5.11 10.48 -3.69
N SER A 229 4.38 10.42 -2.57
CA SER A 229 3.41 9.35 -2.30
C SER A 229 2.32 9.28 -3.35
N GLU A 230 1.93 10.42 -3.91
CA GLU A 230 0.88 10.51 -4.92
C GLU A 230 1.34 9.93 -6.26
N PHE A 231 2.57 10.24 -6.68
CA PHE A 231 3.18 9.63 -7.86
C PHE A 231 3.27 8.10 -7.70
N LYS A 232 3.73 7.62 -6.54
CA LYS A 232 3.80 6.19 -6.20
C LYS A 232 2.43 5.52 -6.25
N ARG A 233 1.41 6.16 -5.69
CA ARG A 233 0.02 5.68 -5.71
C ARG A 233 -0.49 5.50 -7.14
N LEU A 234 -0.29 6.51 -7.99
CA LEU A 234 -0.81 6.58 -9.36
C LEU A 234 -0.11 5.62 -10.31
N THR A 235 1.23 5.58 -10.27
CA THR A 235 2.03 4.78 -11.20
C THR A 235 2.24 3.36 -10.70
N GLY A 236 2.09 3.14 -9.39
CA GLY A 236 2.52 1.95 -8.68
C GLY A 236 4.02 1.86 -8.44
N TYR A 237 4.80 2.90 -8.74
CA TYR A 237 6.22 2.93 -8.39
C TYR A 237 6.44 2.67 -6.90
N MET A 238 7.45 1.87 -6.58
CA MET A 238 7.82 1.52 -5.22
C MET A 238 9.28 1.10 -5.14
N ARG A 239 9.92 1.39 -4.01
CA ARG A 239 11.20 0.77 -3.62
C ARG A 239 10.91 -0.48 -2.82
N VAL A 240 11.44 -1.61 -3.28
CA VAL A 240 11.14 -2.92 -2.71
C VAL A 240 12.40 -3.53 -2.14
N GLN A 241 12.28 -4.12 -0.95
CA GLN A 241 13.29 -5.04 -0.41
C GLN A 241 12.69 -6.44 -0.34
N VAL A 242 13.47 -7.44 -0.74
CA VAL A 242 13.14 -8.86 -0.57
C VAL A 242 14.15 -9.46 0.41
N ILE A 243 13.64 -9.99 1.51
CA ILE A 243 14.42 -10.61 2.58
C ILE A 243 14.20 -12.12 2.54
N ASN A 244 15.25 -12.90 2.27
CA ASN A 244 15.19 -14.36 2.40
C ASN A 244 15.28 -14.74 3.87
N THR A 245 14.26 -15.43 4.41
CA THR A 245 14.29 -15.93 5.80
C THR A 245 14.53 -17.44 5.87
N VAL A 246 14.65 -18.14 4.74
CA VAL A 246 14.66 -19.62 4.69
C VAL A 246 16.05 -20.17 4.34
N GLY A 247 17.06 -19.30 4.27
CA GLY A 247 18.40 -19.63 3.81
C GLY A 247 18.42 -20.11 2.35
N ASP A 248 19.42 -20.89 1.97
CA ASP A 248 19.66 -21.35 0.60
C ASP A 248 18.43 -22.06 -0.01
N VAL A 249 17.62 -22.74 0.81
CA VAL A 249 16.40 -23.44 0.36
C VAL A 249 15.34 -22.46 -0.16
N GLY A 250 15.36 -21.21 0.31
CA GLY A 250 14.46 -20.13 -0.09
C GLY A 250 14.87 -19.38 -1.36
N ASP A 251 16.11 -19.52 -1.82
CA ASP A 251 16.66 -18.75 -2.93
C ASP A 251 15.85 -18.85 -4.23
N PRO A 252 15.37 -20.03 -4.66
CA PRO A 252 14.53 -20.13 -5.85
C PRO A 252 13.26 -19.26 -5.76
N GLY A 253 12.67 -19.17 -4.57
CA GLY A 253 11.50 -18.33 -4.33
C GLY A 253 11.82 -16.85 -4.39
N VAL A 254 12.95 -16.43 -3.82
CA VAL A 254 13.43 -15.05 -3.92
C VAL A 254 13.71 -14.68 -5.37
N ASP A 255 14.37 -15.54 -6.13
CA ASP A 255 14.66 -15.31 -7.55
C ASP A 255 13.38 -15.16 -8.38
N ASN A 256 12.36 -15.96 -8.09
CA ASN A 256 11.05 -15.85 -8.73
C ASN A 256 10.37 -14.51 -8.39
N ILE A 257 10.48 -14.03 -7.15
CA ILE A 257 9.98 -12.70 -6.76
C ILE A 257 10.74 -11.59 -7.50
N LEU A 258 12.06 -11.68 -7.59
CA LEU A 258 12.85 -10.67 -8.31
C LEU A 258 12.47 -10.61 -9.81
N LYS A 259 12.30 -11.77 -10.45
CA LYS A 259 11.81 -11.87 -11.84
C LYS A 259 10.40 -11.31 -12.00
N LEU A 260 9.52 -11.56 -11.03
CA LEU A 260 8.17 -10.99 -11.01
C LEU A 260 8.22 -9.45 -11.06
N PHE A 261 9.06 -8.80 -10.22
CA PHE A 261 9.17 -7.34 -10.21
C PHE A 261 9.72 -6.77 -11.53
N ASP A 262 10.73 -7.43 -12.10
CA ASP A 262 11.28 -7.08 -13.42
C ASP A 262 10.21 -7.15 -14.52
N LYS A 263 9.48 -8.27 -14.59
CA LYS A 263 8.39 -8.49 -15.56
C LYS A 263 7.22 -7.52 -15.35
N LEU A 264 7.03 -7.00 -14.15
CA LEU A 264 6.03 -5.98 -13.82
C LEU A 264 6.52 -4.54 -14.07
N GLY A 265 7.73 -4.34 -14.59
CA GLY A 265 8.26 -3.02 -14.93
C GLY A 265 8.66 -2.18 -13.71
N HIS A 266 9.11 -2.83 -12.64
CA HIS A 266 9.70 -2.14 -11.47
C HIS A 266 11.22 -2.15 -11.54
N LYS A 267 11.85 -1.23 -10.80
CA LYS A 267 13.29 -1.35 -10.53
C LYS A 267 13.54 -2.65 -9.76
N LYS A 268 14.68 -3.29 -10.03
CA LYS A 268 15.08 -4.53 -9.34
C LYS A 268 15.04 -4.32 -7.82
N PRO A 269 14.32 -5.16 -7.06
CA PRO A 269 14.30 -5.06 -5.60
C PRO A 269 15.69 -5.28 -4.98
N ASP A 270 15.93 -4.65 -3.83
CA ASP A 270 17.11 -4.92 -3.01
C ASP A 270 16.95 -6.31 -2.36
N LYS A 271 17.85 -7.26 -2.63
CA LYS A 271 17.89 -8.58 -1.98
C LYS A 271 18.71 -8.51 -0.69
N ARG A 272 18.25 -9.17 0.36
CA ARG A 272 19.00 -9.40 1.60
C ARG A 272 18.69 -10.79 2.14
N ASP A 273 19.67 -11.40 2.81
CA ASP A 273 19.44 -12.60 3.61
C ASP A 273 19.30 -12.23 5.10
N ASP A 274 18.41 -12.95 5.78
CA ASP A 274 18.17 -12.81 7.21
C ASP A 274 18.41 -14.18 7.85
N GLU A 275 19.49 -14.28 8.61
CA GLU A 275 19.93 -15.51 9.29
C GLU A 275 19.12 -15.81 10.57
N SER A 276 18.08 -15.01 10.86
CA SER A 276 17.15 -15.33 11.95
C SER A 276 16.29 -16.56 11.65
N SER A 277 15.46 -16.97 12.61
CA SER A 277 14.65 -18.18 12.52
C SER A 277 13.76 -18.20 11.26
N PRO A 278 13.74 -19.31 10.49
CA PRO A 278 12.94 -19.43 9.30
C PRO A 278 11.46 -19.14 9.50
N GLN A 279 10.90 -18.34 8.60
CA GLN A 279 9.46 -18.06 8.61
C GLN A 279 8.70 -19.10 7.78
N PRO A 280 7.59 -19.66 8.30
CA PRO A 280 6.82 -20.67 7.60
C PRO A 280 5.94 -20.07 6.47
N SER A 281 5.80 -18.75 6.41
CA SER A 281 5.02 -18.09 5.37
C SER A 281 5.55 -16.68 5.08
N PRO A 282 5.21 -16.10 3.91
CA PRO A 282 5.68 -14.76 3.56
C PRO A 282 5.00 -13.68 4.42
N THR A 283 5.72 -12.59 4.66
CA THR A 283 5.16 -11.35 5.23
C THR A 283 5.46 -10.19 4.31
N ILE A 284 4.45 -9.40 3.95
CA ILE A 284 4.61 -8.15 3.22
C ILE A 284 4.35 -6.99 4.16
N GLN A 285 5.41 -6.22 4.41
CA GLN A 285 5.32 -4.94 5.09
C GLN A 285 5.19 -3.82 4.05
N PHE A 286 4.30 -2.84 4.23
CA PHE A 286 4.05 -1.84 3.20
C PHE A 286 3.61 -0.47 3.72
N LYS A 287 3.92 0.60 2.97
CA LYS A 287 3.39 1.94 3.21
C LYS A 287 1.99 2.10 2.61
N ALA A 288 1.16 2.94 3.24
CA ALA A 288 -0.26 3.07 2.91
C ALA A 288 -0.57 3.35 1.43
N TYR A 289 0.25 4.15 0.75
CA TYR A 289 0.06 4.49 -0.67
C TYR A 289 0.36 3.34 -1.65
N THR A 290 0.96 2.24 -1.19
CA THR A 290 1.27 1.05 -2.02
C THR A 290 0.21 -0.06 -1.91
N LYS A 291 -0.88 0.17 -1.16
CA LYS A 291 -1.90 -0.84 -0.86
C LYS A 291 -2.46 -1.54 -2.10
N ALA A 292 -2.72 -0.81 -3.19
CA ALA A 292 -3.26 -1.41 -4.41
C ALA A 292 -2.30 -2.46 -4.99
N GLN A 293 -1.01 -2.17 -4.97
CA GLN A 293 0.05 -3.01 -5.50
C GLN A 293 0.39 -4.15 -4.54
N VAL A 294 0.31 -3.92 -3.21
CA VAL A 294 0.38 -5.00 -2.21
C VAL A 294 -0.67 -6.06 -2.49
N ALA A 295 -1.91 -5.66 -2.80
CA ALA A 295 -2.97 -6.60 -3.15
C ALA A 295 -2.59 -7.51 -4.33
N VAL A 296 -1.97 -6.92 -5.36
CA VAL A 296 -1.52 -7.64 -6.56
C VAL A 296 -0.34 -8.56 -6.22
N ILE A 297 0.71 -8.04 -5.60
CA ILE A 297 1.92 -8.81 -5.27
C ILE A 297 1.57 -9.98 -4.36
N ALA A 298 0.77 -9.76 -3.33
CA ALA A 298 0.43 -10.80 -2.39
C ALA A 298 -0.44 -11.91 -3.00
N GLU A 299 -1.30 -11.58 -3.96
CA GLU A 299 -2.03 -12.57 -4.76
C GLU A 299 -1.09 -13.36 -5.69
N LEU A 300 0.01 -12.73 -6.14
CA LEU A 300 0.99 -13.34 -7.04
C LEU A 300 2.05 -14.18 -6.34
N LEU A 301 2.37 -13.90 -5.07
CA LEU A 301 3.24 -14.77 -4.25
C LEU A 301 2.67 -16.20 -4.11
N ASN A 302 1.39 -16.39 -4.44
CA ASN A 302 0.70 -17.68 -4.47
C ASN A 302 0.77 -18.42 -3.12
N ASP A 303 0.93 -17.69 -2.02
CA ASP A 303 0.97 -18.25 -0.68
C ASP A 303 -0.30 -17.88 0.10
N GLN A 304 -1.07 -18.90 0.46
CA GLN A 304 -2.32 -18.72 1.20
C GLN A 304 -2.11 -18.20 2.60
N ASN A 305 -0.89 -18.18 3.14
CA ASN A 305 -0.56 -17.72 4.49
C ASN A 305 0.24 -16.40 4.49
N THR A 306 0.24 -15.68 3.36
CA THR A 306 0.89 -14.36 3.26
C THR A 306 0.29 -13.39 4.28
N LYS A 307 1.14 -12.89 5.19
CA LYS A 307 0.79 -11.87 6.19
C LYS A 307 0.98 -10.47 5.60
N LEU A 308 0.10 -9.55 5.98
CA LEU A 308 0.14 -8.15 5.56
C LEU A 308 0.31 -7.25 6.78
N GLU A 309 1.34 -6.41 6.76
CA GLU A 309 1.69 -5.53 7.88
C GLU A 309 1.95 -4.10 7.38
N PRO A 310 1.40 -3.05 8.02
CA PRO A 310 1.81 -1.69 7.73
C PRO A 310 3.26 -1.43 8.14
N ILE A 311 3.98 -0.63 7.35
CA ILE A 311 5.25 -0.02 7.78
C ILE A 311 4.89 1.24 8.57
N ASP A 312 4.94 1.13 9.90
CA ASP A 312 4.71 2.26 10.81
C ASP A 312 5.96 3.15 10.97
N ASN A 313 7.13 2.65 10.56
CA ASN A 313 8.38 3.38 10.69
C ASN A 313 8.63 4.29 9.47
N ALA A 314 8.51 5.60 9.67
CA ALA A 314 8.85 6.62 8.67
C ALA A 314 10.31 6.52 8.16
N ALA A 315 11.23 5.93 8.95
CA ALA A 315 12.63 5.77 8.59
C ALA A 315 12.89 4.68 7.55
N SER A 316 11.92 3.81 7.22
CA SER A 316 12.13 2.83 6.16
C SER A 316 12.26 3.54 4.81
N LYS A 317 13.45 3.40 4.19
CA LYS A 317 13.67 3.82 2.80
C LYS A 317 12.89 2.96 1.80
N TYR A 318 12.34 1.82 2.21
CA TYR A 318 11.53 0.98 1.33
C TYR A 318 10.04 1.28 1.50
N ASP A 319 9.32 1.16 0.40
CA ASP A 319 7.87 1.36 0.37
C ASP A 319 7.14 0.01 0.54
N MET A 320 7.82 -1.09 0.20
CA MET A 320 7.41 -2.47 0.45
C MET A 320 8.62 -3.31 0.88
N VAL A 321 8.45 -4.15 1.89
CA VAL A 321 9.43 -5.17 2.30
C VAL A 321 8.75 -6.53 2.26
N ILE A 322 9.28 -7.46 1.48
CA ILE A 322 8.79 -8.83 1.37
C ILE A 322 9.75 -9.71 2.13
N ARG A 323 9.33 -10.22 3.29
CA ARG A 323 10.02 -11.29 3.99
C ARG A 323 9.54 -12.61 3.42
N TRP A 324 10.37 -13.24 2.59
CA TRP A 324 10.06 -14.52 1.99
C TRP A 324 10.26 -15.63 3.01
N GLY A 325 9.16 -16.34 3.28
CA GLY A 325 9.08 -17.50 4.15
C GLY A 325 8.24 -18.57 3.48
N THR A 326 8.55 -19.83 3.69
CA THR A 326 7.84 -20.97 3.11
C THR A 326 7.98 -22.17 4.04
N GLN A 327 6.97 -23.03 4.06
CA GLN A 327 7.07 -24.29 4.77
C GLN A 327 8.09 -25.19 4.08
N ILE A 328 8.85 -25.93 4.88
CA ILE A 328 9.82 -26.93 4.42
C ILE A 328 9.23 -28.31 4.71
N ASP A 329 9.22 -29.19 3.71
CA ASP A 329 8.77 -30.57 3.87
C ASP A 329 9.79 -31.42 4.67
N ASP A 330 9.43 -32.67 4.93
CA ASP A 330 10.27 -33.66 5.63
C ASP A 330 11.59 -33.97 4.89
N LYS A 331 11.69 -33.59 3.60
CA LYS A 331 12.86 -33.78 2.74
C LYS A 331 13.71 -32.52 2.61
N GLY A 332 13.42 -31.47 3.39
CA GLY A 332 14.16 -30.22 3.35
C GLY A 332 13.84 -29.37 2.10
N LYS A 333 12.74 -29.64 1.40
CA LYS A 333 12.33 -28.89 0.20
C LYS A 333 11.25 -27.86 0.53
N PRO A 334 11.25 -26.70 -0.15
CA PRO A 334 10.21 -25.71 0.05
C PRO A 334 8.89 -26.20 -0.58
N ILE A 335 7.80 -26.09 0.17
CA ILE A 335 6.45 -26.45 -0.29
C ILE A 335 5.94 -25.43 -1.33
N ASN A 336 6.34 -24.17 -1.19
CA ASN A 336 6.04 -23.10 -2.12
C ASN A 336 7.34 -22.46 -2.64
N LEU A 337 7.46 -22.38 -3.98
CA LEU A 337 8.58 -21.77 -4.70
C LEU A 337 8.31 -20.31 -5.11
N GLY A 338 7.26 -19.69 -4.57
CA GLY A 338 6.88 -18.31 -4.87
C GLY A 338 6.08 -18.18 -6.17
N PRO A 339 6.09 -16.99 -6.80
CA PRO A 339 5.27 -16.72 -7.96
C PRO A 339 5.67 -17.59 -9.15
N ASP A 340 4.68 -18.01 -9.93
CA ASP A 340 4.93 -18.60 -11.24
C ASP A 340 5.40 -17.50 -12.21
N THR A 341 6.63 -17.66 -12.72
CA THR A 341 7.26 -16.72 -13.64
C THR A 341 7.18 -17.14 -15.11
N ALA A 342 6.39 -18.18 -15.43
CA ALA A 342 6.08 -18.51 -16.81
C ALA A 342 5.39 -17.34 -17.51
N ASP A 343 5.63 -17.17 -18.82
CA ASP A 343 5.16 -15.97 -19.54
C ASP A 343 3.63 -15.81 -19.51
N GLU A 344 2.86 -16.91 -19.53
CA GLU A 344 1.40 -16.87 -19.38
C GLU A 344 0.96 -16.38 -18.00
N ALA A 345 1.59 -16.90 -16.93
CA ALA A 345 1.36 -16.43 -15.57
C ALA A 345 1.72 -14.94 -15.43
N MET A 346 2.76 -14.51 -16.15
CA MET A 346 3.23 -13.14 -16.14
C MET A 346 2.32 -12.18 -16.91
N ALA A 347 1.73 -12.62 -18.01
CA ALA A 347 0.69 -11.87 -18.71
C ALA A 347 -0.53 -11.65 -17.80
N LYS A 348 -0.96 -12.70 -17.07
CA LYS A 348 -2.04 -12.61 -16.09
C LYS A 348 -1.68 -11.67 -14.92
N ALA A 349 -0.43 -11.70 -14.46
CA ALA A 349 0.07 -10.79 -13.43
C ALA A 349 0.03 -9.33 -13.88
N ARG A 350 0.46 -9.04 -15.12
CA ARG A 350 0.34 -7.71 -15.72
C ARG A 350 -1.11 -7.26 -15.82
N GLN A 351 -2.01 -8.13 -16.28
CA GLN A 351 -3.43 -7.81 -16.33
C GLN A 351 -4.01 -7.45 -14.95
N LYS A 352 -3.62 -8.19 -13.90
CA LYS A 352 -4.02 -7.87 -12.51
C LYS A 352 -3.44 -6.53 -12.05
N GLN A 353 -2.19 -6.23 -12.38
CA GLN A 353 -1.57 -4.93 -12.09
C GLN A 353 -2.32 -3.80 -12.79
N ASN A 354 -2.57 -3.93 -14.09
CA ASN A 354 -3.30 -2.94 -14.88
C ASN A 354 -4.68 -2.70 -14.26
N LYS A 355 -5.44 -3.76 -13.96
CA LYS A 355 -6.73 -3.64 -13.28
C LYS A 355 -6.64 -2.93 -11.92
N ALA A 356 -5.58 -3.17 -11.14
CA ALA A 356 -5.38 -2.49 -9.87
C ALA A 356 -5.05 -1.00 -10.04
N LEU A 357 -4.35 -0.61 -11.11
CA LEU A 357 -4.09 0.79 -11.45
C LEU A 357 -5.34 1.51 -12.00
N GLN A 358 -6.24 0.77 -12.66
CA GLN A 358 -7.51 1.29 -13.16
C GLN A 358 -8.57 1.42 -12.04
N GLN A 359 -8.45 0.63 -10.98
CA GLN A 359 -9.43 0.54 -9.87
C GLN A 359 -8.73 0.45 -8.50
N PRO A 360 -7.92 1.46 -8.11
CA PRO A 360 -7.09 1.40 -6.90
C PRO A 360 -7.93 1.23 -5.63
N GLU A 361 -9.11 1.83 -5.54
CA GLU A 361 -10.01 1.75 -4.39
C GLU A 361 -10.47 0.30 -4.14
N GLN A 362 -10.75 -0.45 -5.20
CA GLN A 362 -11.14 -1.86 -5.07
C GLN A 362 -10.00 -2.72 -4.55
N ALA A 363 -8.77 -2.46 -5.01
CA ALA A 363 -7.57 -3.18 -4.57
C ALA A 363 -7.23 -2.82 -3.11
N ILE A 364 -7.31 -1.54 -2.76
CA ILE A 364 -7.14 -1.04 -1.38
C ILE A 364 -8.17 -1.68 -0.43
N GLY A 365 -9.43 -1.79 -0.87
CA GLY A 365 -10.49 -2.44 -0.11
C GLY A 365 -10.20 -3.91 0.21
N LYS A 366 -9.51 -4.66 -0.69
CA LYS A 366 -9.06 -6.02 -0.39
C LYS A 366 -8.03 -6.04 0.75
N VAL A 367 -7.05 -5.13 0.72
CA VAL A 367 -6.01 -5.05 1.75
C VAL A 367 -6.58 -4.63 3.10
N ASN A 368 -7.42 -3.60 3.14
CA ASN A 368 -8.06 -3.16 4.38
C ASN A 368 -8.85 -4.31 5.03
N LYS A 369 -9.62 -5.08 4.25
CA LYS A 369 -10.34 -6.26 4.77
C LYS A 369 -9.42 -7.31 5.44
N VAL A 370 -8.22 -7.50 4.90
CA VAL A 370 -7.21 -8.42 5.49
C VAL A 370 -6.65 -7.82 6.77
N LEU A 371 -6.27 -6.54 6.78
CA LEU A 371 -5.75 -5.86 7.98
C LEU A 371 -6.77 -5.82 9.13
N ASP A 372 -8.04 -5.57 8.81
CA ASP A 372 -9.12 -5.40 9.78
C ASP A 372 -9.58 -6.73 10.39
N THR A 373 -9.26 -7.88 9.78
CA THR A 373 -9.64 -9.20 10.31
C THR A 373 -8.41 -9.99 10.78
N PRO A 374 -8.15 -10.11 12.10
CA PRO A 374 -7.05 -10.95 12.59
C PRO A 374 -7.23 -12.40 12.11
N ASN A 375 -6.13 -13.00 11.63
CA ASN A 375 -6.05 -14.34 11.04
C ASN A 375 -6.65 -14.51 9.64
N ARG A 376 -7.20 -13.48 8.99
CA ARG A 376 -7.53 -13.60 7.58
C ARG A 376 -6.29 -13.49 6.73
N VAL A 377 -6.20 -14.42 5.81
CA VAL A 377 -5.20 -14.45 4.76
C VAL A 377 -5.85 -14.08 3.42
N ILE A 378 -5.04 -13.56 2.50
CA ILE A 378 -5.51 -12.91 1.27
C ILE A 378 -6.39 -13.81 0.40
N SER A 379 -6.15 -15.12 0.45
CA SER A 379 -6.94 -16.13 -0.26
C SER A 379 -8.42 -16.18 0.19
N GLU A 380 -8.72 -15.91 1.47
CA GLU A 380 -10.09 -15.87 2.00
C GLU A 380 -10.83 -14.59 1.59
N ALA A 381 -10.12 -13.46 1.53
CA ALA A 381 -10.68 -12.19 1.04
C ALA A 381 -11.04 -12.25 -0.45
N GLY A 382 -10.24 -12.97 -1.25
CA GLY A 382 -10.53 -13.28 -2.65
C GLY A 382 -11.79 -14.13 -2.82
N LYS A 383 -11.85 -15.28 -2.11
CA LYS A 383 -13.00 -16.21 -2.17
C LYS A 383 -14.33 -15.60 -1.73
N MET A 384 -14.33 -14.64 -0.79
CA MET A 384 -15.55 -13.91 -0.42
C MET A 384 -16.00 -12.91 -1.49
N LYS A 385 -15.08 -12.19 -2.16
CA LYS A 385 -15.45 -11.28 -3.26
C LYS A 385 -16.04 -12.06 -4.43
N ASP A 386 -15.45 -13.21 -4.78
CA ASP A 386 -15.96 -14.05 -5.87
C ASP A 386 -17.31 -14.68 -5.51
N ARG A 387 -17.57 -14.99 -4.24
CA ARG A 387 -18.91 -15.38 -3.76
C ARG A 387 -19.92 -14.24 -3.85
N VAL A 388 -19.56 -13.01 -3.47
CA VAL A 388 -20.46 -11.85 -3.51
C VAL A 388 -20.74 -11.41 -4.96
N LEU A 389 -19.73 -11.38 -5.83
CA LEU A 389 -19.90 -11.11 -7.25
C LEU A 389 -20.68 -12.23 -7.95
N GLY A 390 -20.39 -13.50 -7.63
CA GLY A 390 -21.16 -14.64 -8.14
C GLY A 390 -22.61 -14.68 -7.67
N VAL A 391 -22.93 -14.12 -6.49
CA VAL A 391 -24.31 -13.91 -6.04
C VAL A 391 -24.95 -12.73 -6.78
N GLY A 392 -24.19 -11.66 -7.07
CA GLY A 392 -24.64 -10.54 -7.90
C GLY A 392 -24.96 -10.95 -9.33
N ASP A 393 -24.12 -11.76 -9.97
CA ASP A 393 -24.32 -12.28 -11.32
C ASP A 393 -25.45 -13.31 -11.38
N LYS A 394 -25.63 -14.13 -10.32
CA LYS A 394 -26.80 -15.00 -10.19
C LYS A 394 -28.09 -14.23 -9.95
N ALA A 395 -28.05 -13.14 -9.19
CA ALA A 395 -29.20 -12.27 -8.97
C ALA A 395 -29.56 -11.51 -10.26
N LYS A 396 -28.57 -11.04 -11.02
CA LYS A 396 -28.78 -10.39 -12.32
C LYS A 396 -29.35 -11.37 -13.35
N GLY A 397 -28.79 -12.58 -13.45
CA GLY A 397 -29.33 -13.65 -14.29
C GLY A 397 -30.71 -14.18 -13.86
N ALA A 398 -31.07 -14.06 -12.58
CA ALA A 398 -32.42 -14.36 -12.11
C ALA A 398 -33.42 -13.24 -12.46
N VAL A 399 -33.01 -11.97 -12.37
CA VAL A 399 -33.82 -10.81 -12.77
C VAL A 399 -34.05 -10.78 -14.28
N ASP A 400 -33.05 -11.13 -15.08
CA ASP A 400 -33.19 -11.22 -16.54
C ASP A 400 -34.12 -12.38 -16.94
N LYS A 401 -34.06 -13.52 -16.25
CA LYS A 401 -35.03 -14.62 -16.44
C LYS A 401 -36.45 -14.28 -16.03
N VAL A 402 -36.65 -13.41 -15.05
CA VAL A 402 -37.99 -12.96 -14.64
C VAL A 402 -38.56 -11.93 -15.63
N LYS A 403 -37.70 -11.10 -16.25
CA LYS A 403 -38.11 -10.18 -17.33
C LYS A 403 -38.52 -10.91 -18.61
N ASP A 404 -37.85 -12.01 -18.96
CA ASP A 404 -38.22 -12.83 -20.12
C ASP A 404 -39.52 -13.63 -19.93
N ILE A 405 -39.94 -13.89 -18.68
CA ILE A 405 -41.24 -14.54 -18.39
C ILE A 405 -42.39 -13.52 -18.38
N GLY A 406 -42.11 -12.24 -18.10
CA GLY A 406 -43.12 -11.17 -18.10
C GLY A 406 -43.47 -10.62 -19.48
N SER A 407 -42.88 -11.14 -20.56
CA SER A 407 -43.09 -10.66 -21.94
C SER A 407 -43.97 -11.61 -22.79
N ILE A 408 -44.63 -12.59 -22.16
CA ILE A 408 -45.63 -13.45 -22.79
C ILE A 408 -47.00 -13.09 -22.20
N GLY A 409 -47.62 -12.06 -22.79
CA GLY A 409 -48.98 -11.64 -22.44
C GLY A 409 -49.11 -10.14 -22.21
N ASP A 410 -48.91 -9.36 -23.28
CA ASP A 410 -49.81 -8.28 -23.73
C ASP A 410 -49.45 -7.85 -25.15
#